data_AF-A0A7C4DD74-F1
#
_entry.id   AF-A0A7C4DD74-F1
#
_cell.length_a   1.000
_cell.length_b   1.000
_cell.length_c   1.000
_cell.angle_alpha   90.00
_cell.angle_beta   90.00
_cell.angle_gamma   90.00
#
_symmetry.space_group_name_H-M   'P 1'
#
loop_
_entity.id
_entity.type
_entity.pdbx_description
1 polymer ?
#
loop_
_entity_poly.entity_id
_entity_poly.type
_entity_poly.pdbx_seq_one_letter_code
_entity_poly.pdbx_strand_id
1 'polypeptide(L)' 'MFKIETVFTSQKYRGKGFATSVVSKTVENAFKRYNVEYVGLGVRSDNTSAKRVYEKIGLRSIGIDAG' A
#
# COMPACT_ATOMS: atom_id res chain seq x y z
N MET A 1 6.84 11.19 7.88
CA MET A 1 6.55 9.88 7.24
C MET A 1 5.06 9.80 6.96
N PHE A 2 4.64 9.51 5.72
CA PHE A 2 3.22 9.26 5.40
C PHE A 2 2.93 7.77 5.53
N LYS A 3 1.86 7.40 6.24
CA LYS A 3 1.49 6.01 6.44
C LYS A 3 0.09 5.72 5.94
N ILE A 4 -0.06 4.62 5.22
CA ILE A 4 -1.36 4.09 4.81
C ILE A 4 -1.82 3.14 5.91
N GLU A 5 -2.87 3.52 6.65
CA GLU A 5 -3.35 2.74 7.79
C GLU A 5 -4.21 1.54 7.39
N THR A 6 -5.06 1.68 6.37
CA THR A 6 -5.99 0.61 5.98
C THR A 6 -6.25 0.62 4.48
N VAL A 7 -6.20 -0.57 3.89
CA VAL A 7 -6.61 -0.81 2.50
C VAL A 7 -7.58 -1.97 2.50
N PHE A 8 -8.81 -1.73 2.04
CA PHE A 8 -9.82 -2.76 1.95
C PHE A 8 -10.53 -2.70 0.59
N THR A 9 -10.77 -3.87 0.01
CA THR A 9 -11.63 -4.03 -1.16
C THR A 9 -12.63 -5.14 -0.84
N SER A 10 -13.92 -4.81 -0.93
CA SER A 10 -15.00 -5.79 -0.76
C SER A 10 -14.80 -6.97 -1.70
N GLN A 11 -15.12 -8.18 -1.23
CA GLN A 11 -14.77 -9.44 -1.91
C GLN A 11 -15.30 -9.50 -3.34
N LYS A 12 -16.53 -9.04 -3.60
CA LYS A 12 -17.14 -8.95 -4.94
C LYS A 12 -16.42 -8.05 -5.94
N TYR A 13 -15.50 -7.21 -5.47
CA TYR A 13 -14.73 -6.26 -6.28
C TYR A 13 -13.22 -6.57 -6.30
N ARG A 14 -12.76 -7.65 -5.66
CA ARG A 14 -11.35 -8.08 -5.73
C ARG A 14 -10.99 -8.59 -7.13
N GLY A 15 -9.70 -8.61 -7.45
CA GLY A 15 -9.21 -9.04 -8.77
C GLY A 15 -9.43 -8.05 -9.91
N LYS A 16 -10.03 -6.87 -9.64
CA LYS A 16 -10.35 -5.83 -10.64
C LYS A 16 -9.38 -4.64 -10.63
N GLY A 17 -8.28 -4.74 -9.90
CA GLY A 17 -7.26 -3.68 -9.83
C GLY A 17 -7.59 -2.47 -8.94
N PHE A 18 -8.74 -2.44 -8.26
CA PHE A 18 -9.13 -1.29 -7.41
C PHE A 18 -8.11 -1.00 -6.30
N ALA A 19 -7.60 -2.02 -5.61
CA ALA A 19 -6.58 -1.84 -4.58
C ALA A 19 -5.32 -1.16 -5.15
N THR A 20 -4.84 -1.60 -6.32
CA THR A 20 -3.71 -0.96 -6.99
C THR A 20 -4.02 0.49 -7.35
N SER A 21 -5.18 0.77 -7.94
CA SER A 21 -5.57 2.12 -8.35
C SER A 21 -5.63 3.10 -7.16
N VAL A 22 -6.30 2.71 -6.08
CA VAL A 22 -6.43 3.55 -4.89
C VAL A 22 -5.07 3.79 -4.24
N VAL A 23 -4.28 2.73 -4.02
CA VAL A 23 -2.98 2.87 -3.34
C VAL A 23 -2.00 3.67 -4.21
N SER A 24 -1.95 3.44 -5.52
CA SER A 24 -1.16 4.26 -6.45
C SER A 24 -1.51 5.74 -6.33
N LYS A 25 -2.80 6.08 -6.31
CA LYS A 25 -3.22 7.48 -6.22
C LYS A 25 -2.88 8.10 -4.86
N THR A 26 -3.01 7.34 -3.78
CA THR A 26 -2.60 7.78 -2.45
C THR A 26 -1.11 8.06 -2.37
N VAL A 27 -0.27 7.14 -2.89
CA VAL A 27 1.18 7.33 -2.95
C VAL A 27 1.56 8.54 -3.81
N GLU A 28 0.94 8.69 -4.99
CA GLU A 28 1.15 9.86 -5.85
C GLU A 28 0.81 11.17 -5.11
N ASN A 29 -0.34 11.22 -4.42
CA ASN A 29 -0.74 12.39 -3.65
C ASN A 29 0.20 12.67 -2.48
N ALA A 30 0.67 11.64 -1.77
CA ALA A 30 1.65 11.76 -0.69
C ALA A 30 2.89 12.52 -1.17
N PHE A 31 3.48 12.10 -2.29
CA PHE A 31 4.65 12.78 -2.84
C PHE A 31 4.33 14.16 -3.41
N LYS A 32 3.32 14.26 -4.29
CA LYS A 32 3.07 15.50 -5.05
C LYS A 32 2.43 16.62 -4.24
N ARG A 33 1.54 16.29 -3.30
CA ARG A 33 0.76 17.29 -2.55
C ARG A 33 1.33 17.57 -1.18
N TYR A 34 1.90 16.56 -0.53
CA TYR A 34 2.40 16.67 0.84
C TYR A 34 3.93 16.70 0.91
N ASN A 35 4.62 16.59 -0.24
CA ASN A 35 6.08 16.66 -0.37
C ASN A 35 6.81 15.76 0.64
N VAL A 36 6.31 14.54 0.84
CA VAL A 36 6.93 13.59 1.79
C VAL A 36 8.09 12.85 1.14
N GLU A 37 9.11 12.53 1.91
CA GLU A 37 10.25 11.74 1.41
C GLU A 37 9.95 10.24 1.34
N TYR A 38 9.07 9.75 2.23
CA TYR A 38 8.77 8.32 2.37
C TYR A 38 7.29 8.05 2.63
N VAL A 39 6.80 6.98 2.01
CA VAL A 39 5.47 6.38 2.23
C VAL A 39 5.64 4.93 2.69
N GLY A 40 4.95 4.56 3.76
CA GLY A 40 5.02 3.22 4.33
C GLY A 40 3.66 2.67 4.76
N LEU A 41 3.64 1.37 5.06
CA LEU A 41 2.50 0.67 5.67
C LEU A 41 2.99 -0.60 6.35
N GLY A 42 2.21 -1.06 7.33
CA GLY A 42 2.35 -2.41 7.87
C GLY A 42 1.47 -3.38 7.07
N VAL A 43 1.98 -4.58 6.79
CA VAL A 43 1.19 -5.66 6.17
C VAL A 43 1.50 -6.97 6.87
N ARG A 44 0.46 -7.77 7.13
CA ARG A 44 0.64 -9.11 7.69
C ARG A 44 1.49 -9.97 6.75
N SER A 45 2.36 -10.79 7.33
CA SER A 45 3.29 -11.64 6.58
C SER A 45 2.57 -12.66 5.67
N ASP A 46 1.38 -13.11 6.05
CA ASP A 46 0.53 -14.04 5.32
C ASP A 46 -0.33 -13.39 4.22
N ASN A 47 -0.37 -12.06 4.13
CA ASN A 47 -1.23 -11.36 3.18
C ASN A 47 -0.54 -11.15 1.81
N THR A 48 -0.33 -12.26 1.10
CA THR A 48 0.31 -12.28 -0.22
C THR A 48 -0.40 -11.38 -1.24
N SER A 49 -1.74 -11.28 -1.17
CA SER A 49 -2.50 -10.43 -2.09
C SER A 49 -2.17 -8.94 -1.90
N ALA A 50 -2.08 -8.47 -0.66
CA ALA A 50 -1.75 -7.07 -0.38
C ALA A 50 -0.28 -6.78 -0.72
N LYS A 51 0.64 -7.66 -0.34
CA LYS A 51 2.07 -7.55 -0.69
C LYS A 51 2.28 -7.35 -2.19
N ARG A 52 1.63 -8.16 -3.03
CA ARG A 52 1.70 -8.02 -4.50
C ARG A 52 1.22 -6.66 -4.98
N VAL A 53 0.18 -6.09 -4.37
CA VAL A 53 -0.31 -4.74 -4.73
C VAL A 53 0.75 -3.69 -4.40
N TYR A 54 1.34 -3.75 -3.21
CA TYR A 54 2.33 -2.78 -2.75
C TYR A 54 3.64 -2.88 -3.54
N GLU A 55 4.14 -4.09 -3.79
CA GLU A 55 5.33 -4.32 -4.59
C GLU A 55 5.14 -3.86 -6.04
N LYS A 56 3.96 -4.10 -6.62
CA LYS A 56 3.62 -3.66 -7.99
C LYS A 56 3.74 -2.15 -8.19
N ILE A 57 3.53 -1.37 -7.13
CA ILE A 57 3.60 0.11 -7.19
C ILE A 57 4.94 0.65 -6.68
N GLY A 58 5.93 -0.21 -6.43
CA GLY A 58 7.30 0.17 -6.09
C GLY A 58 7.63 0.17 -4.60
N LEU A 59 6.70 -0.15 -3.70
CA LEU A 59 7.05 -0.35 -2.29
C LEU A 59 7.94 -1.59 -2.14
N ARG A 60 8.89 -1.52 -1.21
CA ARG A 60 9.79 -2.61 -0.86
C ARG A 60 9.66 -2.95 0.61
N SER A 61 9.81 -4.23 0.96
CA SER A 61 9.88 -4.66 2.34
C SER A 61 11.19 -4.18 2.96
N ILE A 62 11.11 -3.46 4.09
CA ILE A 62 12.28 -2.91 4.80
C ILE A 62 12.55 -3.58 6.15
N GLY A 63 11.65 -4.46 6.60
CA GLY A 63 11.78 -5.14 7.88
C GLY A 63 10.49 -5.84 8.28
N ILE A 64 10.56 -6.56 9.40
CA ILE A 64 9.41 -7.12 10.08
C ILE A 64 9.24 -6.31 11.37
N ASP A 65 8.07 -5.73 11.56
CA ASP A 65 7.72 -5.10 12.82
C ASP A 65 7.46 -6.22 13.84
N ALA A 66 8.23 -6.24 14.94
CA ALA A 66 8.21 -7.32 15.91
C ALA A 66 6.97 -7.31 16.80
N GLY A 67 6.19 -6.21 16.80
CA GLY A 67 4.98 -6.06 17.62
C GLY A 67 5.29 -5.91 19.09
#